data_AF-A0A6G2DE42-F1
#
_entry.id   AF-A0A6G2DE42-F1
#
_cell.length_a   1.000
_cell.length_b   1.000
_cell.length_c   1.000
_cell.angle_alpha   90.00
_cell.angle_beta   90.00
_cell.angle_gamma   90.00
#
_symmetry.space_group_name_H-M   'P 1'
#
loop_
_entity.id
_entity.type
_entity.pdbx_description
1 polymer ?
#
loop_
_entity_poly.entity_id
_entity_poly.type
_entity_poly.pdbx_seq_one_letter_code
_entity_poly.pdbx_strand_id
1 'polypeptide(L)'
;IIKNGTKELEKPTLEWAKTDKDVLKKSATASYTLTKPAGVEIKSIKVALKDNTGTVVKEVTVEENNLNATLDNLKYYQGYTLSTTMVYNRGEGEETEMLEDKEVQLDLKKVEIKDIKETRLMKVDENGNETDSSLLETVPENLTSYYLKITTNHNKVTRLAITNIEEVT
;
A
#
# COMPACT_ATOMS: atom_id res chain seq x y z
N ILE A 1 4.69 41.24 -45.42
CA ILE A 1 4.87 39.86 -44.91
C ILE A 1 3.98 39.73 -43.67
N ILE A 2 2.85 39.05 -43.78
CA ILE A 2 2.04 38.72 -42.60
C ILE A 2 2.76 37.53 -41.95
N LYS A 3 3.40 37.74 -40.81
CA LYS A 3 3.87 36.61 -40.00
C LYS A 3 2.60 35.97 -39.43
N ASN A 4 2.17 34.85 -40.00
CA ASN A 4 1.23 33.96 -39.34
C ASN A 4 1.92 33.44 -38.08
N GLY A 5 1.74 34.14 -36.97
CA GLY A 5 2.12 33.61 -35.66
C GLY A 5 1.17 32.48 -35.34
N THR A 6 1.64 31.25 -35.37
CA THR A 6 0.97 30.15 -34.65
C THR A 6 0.84 30.61 -33.20
N LYS A 7 -0.39 30.69 -32.70
CA LYS A 7 -0.64 31.03 -31.30
C LYS A 7 -0.02 29.93 -30.45
N GLU A 8 0.98 30.27 -29.64
CA GLU A 8 1.57 29.34 -28.67
C GLU A 8 0.44 28.79 -27.79
N LEU A 9 0.33 27.45 -27.71
CA LEU A 9 -0.69 26.81 -26.89
C LEU A 9 -0.31 26.97 -25.40
N GLU A 10 -1.33 27.12 -24.55
CA GLU A 10 -1.10 27.12 -23.10
C GLU A 10 -0.54 25.78 -22.62
N LYS A 11 0.21 25.82 -21.52
CA LYS A 11 0.76 24.58 -20.93
C LYS A 11 -0.35 23.74 -20.27
N PRO A 12 -0.29 22.40 -20.38
CA PRO A 12 -1.14 21.55 -19.56
C PRO A 12 -0.74 21.68 -18.08
N THR A 13 -1.67 21.42 -17.18
CA THR A 13 -1.41 21.37 -15.73
C THR A 13 -1.74 19.99 -15.19
N LEU A 14 -0.77 19.39 -14.51
CA LEU A 14 -0.95 18.15 -13.75
C LEU A 14 -0.87 18.49 -12.26
N GLU A 15 -1.89 18.10 -11.51
CA GLU A 15 -1.96 18.35 -10.07
C GLU A 15 -2.02 17.03 -9.31
N TRP A 16 -1.26 16.93 -8.23
CA TRP A 16 -1.33 15.79 -7.32
C TRP A 16 -2.60 15.90 -6.47
N ALA A 17 -3.58 15.02 -6.70
CA ALA A 17 -4.84 15.06 -5.99
C ALA A 17 -4.73 14.42 -4.60
N LYS A 18 -4.21 13.18 -4.53
CA LYS A 18 -4.04 12.44 -3.27
C LYS A 18 -3.12 11.24 -3.41
N THR A 19 -2.78 10.65 -2.26
CA THR A 19 -2.08 9.37 -2.17
C THR A 19 -2.83 8.46 -1.20
N ASP A 20 -3.42 7.37 -1.71
CA ASP A 20 -4.09 6.36 -0.89
C ASP A 20 -3.13 5.20 -0.60
N LYS A 21 -3.11 4.73 0.65
CA LYS A 21 -2.26 3.62 1.10
C LYS A 21 -3.09 2.36 1.33
N ASP A 22 -2.71 1.25 0.71
CA ASP A 22 -3.21 -0.08 1.05
C ASP A 22 -2.11 -0.82 1.83
N VAL A 23 -2.23 -0.75 3.16
CA VAL A 23 -1.24 -1.31 4.09
C VAL A 23 -1.15 -2.84 3.96
N LEU A 24 -2.26 -3.53 3.67
CA LEU A 24 -2.28 -4.98 3.57
C LEU A 24 -1.70 -5.45 2.23
N LYS A 25 -2.02 -4.77 1.12
CA LYS A 25 -1.44 -5.05 -0.20
C LYS A 25 -0.03 -4.48 -0.39
N LYS A 26 0.50 -3.78 0.61
CA LYS A 26 1.83 -3.16 0.57
C LYS A 26 1.99 -2.20 -0.62
N SER A 27 0.99 -1.36 -0.86
CA SER A 27 0.96 -0.47 -2.02
C SER A 27 0.49 0.94 -1.68
N ALA A 28 0.87 1.90 -2.52
CA ALA A 28 0.36 3.26 -2.54
C ALA A 28 -0.14 3.62 -3.94
N THR A 29 -1.27 4.32 -4.02
CA THR A 29 -1.82 4.81 -5.29
C THR A 29 -1.79 6.33 -5.29
N ALA A 30 -1.04 6.89 -6.23
CA ALA A 30 -1.04 8.32 -6.53
C ALA A 30 -2.18 8.63 -7.50
N SER A 31 -2.97 9.66 -7.20
CA SER A 31 -4.06 10.14 -8.06
C SER A 31 -3.80 11.58 -8.49
N TYR A 32 -4.16 11.89 -9.73
CA TYR A 32 -3.89 13.19 -10.35
C TYR A 32 -5.13 13.80 -10.99
N THR A 33 -5.08 15.12 -11.18
CA THR A 33 -5.99 15.87 -12.05
C THR A 33 -5.17 16.47 -13.18
N LEU A 34 -5.60 16.26 -14.43
CA LEU A 34 -4.95 16.81 -15.62
C LEU A 34 -5.89 17.81 -16.31
N THR A 35 -5.44 19.05 -16.47
CA THR A 35 -6.07 20.03 -17.35
C THR A 35 -5.25 20.15 -18.63
N LYS A 36 -5.83 19.69 -19.75
CA LYS A 36 -5.15 19.61 -21.05
C LYS A 36 -5.80 20.57 -22.05
N PRO A 37 -5.09 21.63 -22.49
CA PRO A 37 -5.57 22.51 -23.55
C PRO A 37 -5.74 21.77 -24.88
N ALA A 38 -6.68 22.23 -25.71
CA ALA A 38 -6.91 21.63 -27.02
C ALA A 38 -5.66 21.76 -27.91
N GLY A 39 -5.29 20.67 -28.58
CA GLY A 39 -4.11 20.61 -29.46
C GLY A 39 -2.80 20.28 -28.75
N VAL A 40 -2.77 20.24 -27.42
CA VAL A 40 -1.62 19.73 -26.65
C VAL A 40 -1.64 18.20 -26.66
N GLU A 41 -0.47 17.58 -26.80
CA GLU A 41 -0.29 16.13 -26.69
C GLU A 41 0.46 15.80 -25.39
N ILE A 42 -0.08 14.89 -24.57
CA ILE A 42 0.64 14.34 -23.42
C ILE A 42 1.39 13.10 -23.90
N LYS A 43 2.72 13.12 -23.83
CA LYS A 43 3.57 12.02 -24.26
C LYS A 43 3.70 10.95 -23.18
N SER A 44 3.90 11.39 -21.94
CA SER A 44 3.94 10.48 -20.80
C SER A 44 3.69 11.21 -19.50
N ILE A 45 3.13 10.49 -18.54
CA ILE A 45 3.17 10.86 -17.14
C ILE A 45 3.73 9.64 -16.42
N LYS A 46 4.76 9.83 -15.62
CA LYS A 46 5.41 8.75 -14.87
C LYS A 46 5.54 9.13 -13.41
N VAL A 47 5.37 8.13 -12.55
CA VAL A 47 5.66 8.26 -11.12
C VAL A 47 6.70 7.22 -10.72
N ALA A 48 7.78 7.72 -10.11
CA ALA A 48 8.87 6.93 -9.58
C ALA A 48 8.76 6.84 -8.05
N LEU A 49 8.86 5.62 -7.50
CA LEU A 49 9.10 5.35 -6.09
C LEU A 49 10.60 5.37 -5.86
N LYS A 50 11.08 6.31 -5.05
CA LYS A 50 12.47 6.40 -4.60
C LYS A 50 12.56 5.94 -3.16
N ASP A 51 13.55 5.12 -2.82
CA ASP A 51 13.83 4.78 -1.43
C ASP A 51 14.47 5.96 -0.67
N ASN A 52 14.79 5.75 0.61
CA ASN A 52 15.41 6.75 1.47
C ASN A 52 16.82 7.19 1.06
N THR A 53 17.44 6.50 0.09
CA THR A 53 18.72 6.90 -0.52
C THR A 53 18.53 7.73 -1.78
N GLY A 54 17.28 7.90 -2.23
CA GLY A 54 16.94 8.56 -3.50
C GLY A 54 16.98 7.62 -4.71
N THR A 55 17.25 6.32 -4.52
CA THR A 55 17.32 5.34 -5.60
C THR A 55 15.91 5.00 -6.08
N VAL A 56 15.68 5.06 -7.39
CA VAL A 56 14.41 4.63 -7.99
C VAL A 56 14.30 3.11 -7.88
N VAL A 57 13.36 2.64 -7.06
CA VAL A 57 13.10 1.21 -6.82
C VAL A 57 11.92 0.70 -7.63
N LYS A 58 11.04 1.60 -8.10
CA LYS A 58 9.94 1.29 -9.02
C LYS A 58 9.57 2.53 -9.82
N GLU A 59 9.17 2.37 -11.06
CA GLU A 59 8.59 3.43 -11.89
C GLU A 59 7.37 2.85 -12.61
N VAL A 60 6.29 3.62 -12.68
CA VAL A 60 5.07 3.24 -13.41
C VAL A 60 4.57 4.42 -14.25
N THR A 61 3.93 4.10 -15.37
CA THR A 61 3.26 5.11 -16.21
C THR A 61 1.85 5.37 -15.67
N VAL A 62 1.43 6.63 -15.68
CA VAL A 62 0.06 7.05 -15.38
C VAL A 62 -0.67 7.19 -16.72
N GLU A 63 -1.77 6.46 -16.87
CA GLU A 63 -2.55 6.50 -18.11
C GLU A 63 -3.38 7.80 -18.19
N GLU A 64 -3.41 8.50 -19.32
CA GLU A 64 -4.13 9.78 -19.45
C GLU A 64 -5.65 9.63 -19.20
N ASN A 65 -6.23 8.48 -19.58
CA ASN A 65 -7.63 8.14 -19.36
C ASN A 65 -7.92 7.59 -17.95
N ASN A 66 -6.88 7.27 -17.18
CA ASN A 66 -6.99 6.79 -15.82
C ASN A 66 -5.81 7.35 -15.01
N LEU A 67 -6.00 8.57 -14.51
CA LEU A 67 -5.01 9.39 -13.80
C LEU A 67 -4.67 8.85 -12.39
N ASN A 68 -4.49 7.54 -12.28
CA ASN A 68 -4.10 6.82 -11.07
C ASN A 68 -2.93 5.91 -11.39
N ALA A 69 -1.99 5.81 -10.46
CA ALA A 69 -0.86 4.92 -10.58
C ALA A 69 -0.52 4.26 -9.23
N THR A 70 -0.54 2.93 -9.23
CA THR A 70 -0.27 2.13 -8.04
C THR A 70 1.17 1.61 -8.06
N LEU A 71 1.90 1.89 -6.99
CA LEU A 71 3.22 1.35 -6.70
C LEU A 71 3.07 0.35 -5.56
N ASP A 72 3.51 -0.89 -5.80
CA ASP A 72 3.38 -2.03 -4.87
C ASP A 72 4.75 -2.41 -4.29
N ASN A 73 4.76 -3.45 -3.45
CA ASN A 73 5.96 -3.99 -2.81
C ASN A 73 6.68 -2.98 -1.89
N LEU A 74 5.94 -2.04 -1.32
CA LEU A 74 6.46 -1.13 -0.29
C LEU A 74 6.78 -1.92 0.99
N LYS A 75 7.92 -1.61 1.60
CA LYS A 75 8.26 -2.14 2.92
C LYS A 75 7.54 -1.36 4.02
N TYR A 76 7.17 -2.06 5.09
CA TYR A 76 6.65 -1.41 6.29
C TYR A 76 7.73 -0.59 6.98
N TYR A 77 7.32 0.56 7.53
CA TYR A 77 8.18 1.48 8.29
C TYR A 77 9.40 2.02 7.52
N GLN A 78 9.40 1.87 6.20
CA GLN A 78 10.36 2.51 5.31
C GLN A 78 9.69 3.71 4.64
N GLY A 79 10.32 4.88 4.78
CA GLY A 79 9.95 6.07 4.04
C GLY A 79 10.39 5.98 2.58
N TYR A 80 9.51 6.43 1.69
CA TYR A 80 9.77 6.56 0.26
C TYR A 80 9.35 7.95 -0.22
N THR A 81 9.93 8.35 -1.35
CA THR A 81 9.56 9.57 -2.06
C THR A 81 8.93 9.20 -3.40
N LEU A 82 7.75 9.75 -3.67
CA LEU A 82 7.09 9.67 -4.96
C LEU A 82 7.43 10.91 -5.78
N SER A 83 8.00 10.69 -6.97
CA SER A 83 8.45 11.76 -7.87
C SER A 83 7.73 11.62 -9.21
N THR A 84 6.99 12.65 -9.61
CA THR A 84 6.18 12.61 -10.84
C THR A 84 6.76 13.51 -11.92
N THR A 85 6.83 12.98 -13.14
CA THR A 85 7.29 13.70 -14.32
C THR A 85 6.25 13.58 -15.42
N MET A 86 5.89 14.71 -16.02
CA MET A 86 5.04 14.79 -17.20
C MET A 86 5.87 15.28 -18.38
N VAL A 87 5.72 14.63 -19.53
CA VAL A 87 6.28 15.07 -20.81
C VAL A 87 5.12 15.37 -21.75
N TYR A 88 5.12 16.55 -22.37
CA TYR A 88 4.07 17.00 -23.27
C TYR A 88 4.63 17.76 -24.47
N ASN A 89 3.80 17.99 -25.48
CA ASN A 89 4.15 18.75 -26.67
C ASN A 89 3.03 19.73 -27.03
N ARG A 90 3.39 21.01 -27.21
CA ARG A 90 2.48 22.12 -27.53
C ARG A 90 2.48 22.53 -29.02
N GLY A 91 3.10 21.71 -29.88
CA GLY A 91 3.34 21.99 -31.29
C GLY A 91 4.73 22.53 -31.61
N GLU A 92 5.56 22.80 -30.59
CA GLU A 92 6.92 23.38 -30.74
C GLU A 92 8.05 22.45 -30.28
N GLY A 93 7.71 21.24 -29.81
CA GLY A 93 8.69 20.29 -29.26
C GLY A 93 8.23 19.68 -27.95
N GLU A 94 9.03 18.76 -27.40
CA GLU A 94 8.76 18.13 -26.11
C GLU A 94 9.23 19.02 -24.96
N GLU A 95 8.38 19.15 -23.95
CA GLU A 95 8.63 19.85 -22.70
C GLU A 95 8.43 18.89 -21.53
N THR A 96 9.23 19.07 -20.48
CA THR A 96 9.19 18.23 -19.27
C THR A 96 8.85 19.08 -18.06
N GLU A 97 7.89 18.63 -17.27
CA GLU A 97 7.48 19.25 -16.00
C GLU A 97 7.56 18.20 -14.88
N MET A 98 8.17 18.59 -13.76
CA MET A 98 8.24 17.78 -12.55
C MET A 98 7.33 18.40 -11.48
N LEU A 99 6.55 17.55 -10.82
CA LEU A 99 5.77 17.98 -9.65
C LEU A 99 6.64 17.96 -8.39
N GLU A 100 6.16 18.66 -7.35
CA GLU A 100 6.73 18.50 -6.02
C GLU A 100 6.63 17.05 -5.55
N ASP A 101 7.75 16.56 -5.01
CA ASP A 101 7.84 15.22 -4.46
C ASP A 101 6.89 15.03 -3.26
N LYS A 102 6.31 13.83 -3.12
CA LYS A 102 5.45 13.45 -1.99
C LYS A 102 6.02 12.27 -1.23
N GLU A 103 6.08 12.38 0.09
CA GLU A 103 6.52 11.26 0.93
C GLU A 103 5.41 10.23 1.15
N VAL A 104 5.79 8.96 1.24
CA VAL A 104 4.88 7.87 1.57
C VAL A 104 5.58 6.84 2.44
N GLN A 105 4.88 6.40 3.49
CA GLN A 105 5.31 5.30 4.35
C GLN A 105 4.10 4.44 4.72
N LEU A 106 4.31 3.13 4.72
CA LEU A 106 3.34 2.17 5.22
C LEU A 106 3.59 1.90 6.70
N ASP A 107 2.66 2.35 7.54
CA ASP A 107 2.65 2.06 8.96
C ASP A 107 1.69 0.92 9.24
N LEU A 108 2.22 -0.20 9.73
CA LEU A 108 1.38 -1.31 10.16
C LEU A 108 0.70 -0.92 11.48
N LYS A 109 -0.63 -0.84 11.46
CA LYS A 109 -1.43 -0.79 12.69
C LYS A 109 -1.37 -2.16 13.34
N LYS A 110 -0.57 -2.27 14.41
CA LYS A 110 -0.55 -3.48 15.24
C LYS A 110 -1.84 -3.55 16.06
N VAL A 111 -2.42 -4.75 16.14
CA VAL A 111 -3.47 -5.05 17.12
C VAL A 111 -2.76 -5.59 18.36
N GLU A 112 -3.02 -4.96 19.51
CA GLU A 112 -2.51 -5.40 20.80
C GLU A 112 -3.67 -5.91 21.64
N ILE A 113 -3.54 -7.10 22.23
CA ILE A 113 -4.52 -7.62 23.18
C ILE A 113 -3.99 -7.33 24.59
N LYS A 114 -4.68 -6.43 25.31
CA LYS A 114 -4.34 -6.01 26.68
C LYS A 114 -5.27 -6.64 27.72
N ASP A 115 -4.87 -6.50 28.98
CA ASP A 115 -5.64 -6.93 30.15
C ASP A 115 -6.06 -8.40 30.07
N ILE A 116 -5.13 -9.26 29.64
CA ILE A 116 -5.37 -10.70 29.51
C ILE A 116 -5.59 -11.28 30.90
N LYS A 117 -6.75 -11.92 31.09
CA LYS A 117 -7.09 -12.69 32.28
C LYS A 117 -6.55 -14.11 32.18
N GLU A 118 -6.75 -14.74 31.03
CA GLU A 118 -6.28 -16.09 30.77
C GLU A 118 -6.09 -16.35 29.27
N THR A 119 -5.20 -17.29 28.96
CA THR A 119 -5.01 -17.87 27.64
C THR A 119 -5.15 -19.38 27.75
N ARG A 120 -5.96 -19.98 26.87
CA ARG A 120 -6.15 -21.43 26.81
C ARG A 120 -5.97 -21.92 25.38
N LEU A 121 -5.22 -22.99 25.21
CA LEU A 121 -5.21 -23.72 23.95
C LEU A 121 -6.46 -24.59 23.90
N MET A 122 -7.30 -24.39 22.91
CA MET A 122 -8.55 -25.12 22.76
C MET A 122 -8.48 -26.03 21.54
N LYS A 123 -9.03 -27.24 21.64
CA LYS A 123 -9.24 -28.17 20.52
C LYS A 123 -10.72 -28.25 20.18
N VAL A 124 -11.04 -28.24 18.89
CA VAL A 124 -12.39 -28.42 18.35
C VAL A 124 -12.46 -29.77 17.65
N ASP A 125 -13.44 -30.59 18.01
CA ASP A 125 -13.70 -31.86 17.33
C ASP A 125 -14.60 -31.67 16.07
N GLU A 126 -14.83 -32.75 15.32
CA GLU A 126 -15.65 -32.72 14.10
C GLU A 126 -17.12 -32.33 14.37
N ASN A 127 -17.59 -32.49 15.61
CA ASN A 127 -18.93 -32.11 16.04
C ASN A 127 -19.00 -30.66 16.53
N GLY A 128 -17.87 -29.95 16.58
CA GLY A 128 -17.76 -28.57 17.05
C GLY A 128 -17.60 -28.41 18.56
N ASN A 129 -17.34 -29.48 19.32
CA ASN A 129 -17.15 -29.40 20.75
C ASN A 129 -15.75 -28.85 21.10
N GLU A 130 -15.70 -27.90 22.04
CA GLU A 130 -14.46 -27.29 22.53
C GLU A 130 -13.92 -28.03 23.76
N THR A 131 -12.65 -28.45 23.73
CA THR A 131 -11.94 -29.04 24.88
C THR A 131 -10.67 -28.25 25.19
N ASP A 132 -10.39 -28.01 26.47
CA ASP A 132 -9.13 -27.39 26.91
C ASP A 132 -7.98 -28.36 26.71
N SER A 133 -6.97 -27.93 25.93
CA SER A 133 -5.79 -28.70 25.57
C SER A 133 -4.51 -27.94 25.91
N SER A 134 -4.56 -27.04 26.91
CA SER A 134 -3.42 -26.21 27.32
C SER A 134 -2.24 -27.00 27.89
N LEU A 135 -2.47 -28.25 28.32
CA LEU A 135 -1.43 -29.19 28.71
C LEU A 135 -1.21 -30.21 27.58
N LEU A 136 -0.15 -30.02 26.81
CA LEU A 136 0.26 -30.93 25.73
C LEU A 136 1.38 -31.86 26.22
N GLU A 137 1.26 -33.15 25.92
CA GLU A 137 2.35 -34.12 26.13
C GLU A 137 3.32 -34.18 24.95
N THR A 138 2.82 -33.89 23.74
CA THR A 138 3.59 -33.85 22.49
C THR A 138 3.02 -32.77 21.57
N VAL A 139 3.84 -32.32 20.61
CA VAL A 139 3.40 -31.36 19.58
C VAL A 139 2.38 -32.04 18.65
N PRO A 140 1.13 -31.54 18.54
CA PRO A 140 0.13 -32.13 17.65
C PRO A 140 0.52 -31.96 16.17
N GLU A 141 0.30 -33.02 15.37
CA GLU A 141 0.57 -32.98 13.92
C GLU A 141 -0.40 -32.06 13.15
N ASN A 142 -1.65 -31.97 13.62
CA ASN A 142 -2.68 -31.15 12.99
C ASN A 142 -3.12 -30.01 13.90
N LEU A 143 -2.76 -28.78 13.50
CA LEU A 143 -3.08 -27.56 14.23
C LEU A 143 -4.41 -26.91 13.79
N THR A 144 -5.04 -27.36 12.69
CA THR A 144 -6.28 -26.73 12.18
C THR A 144 -7.47 -26.91 13.11
N SER A 145 -7.46 -27.94 13.95
CA SER A 145 -8.44 -28.16 15.01
C SER A 145 -8.17 -27.35 16.28
N TYR A 146 -7.11 -26.54 16.31
CA TYR A 146 -6.69 -25.80 17.50
C TYR A 146 -6.83 -24.28 17.33
N TYR A 147 -7.20 -23.60 18.42
CA TYR A 147 -7.13 -22.15 18.50
C TYR A 147 -6.73 -21.69 19.92
N LEU A 148 -6.09 -20.53 20.02
CA LEU A 148 -5.84 -19.86 21.27
C LEU A 148 -7.07 -19.05 21.67
N LYS A 149 -7.69 -19.39 22.79
CA LYS A 149 -8.74 -18.61 23.43
C LYS A 149 -8.09 -17.62 24.38
N ILE A 150 -8.27 -16.34 24.11
CA ILE A 150 -7.78 -15.26 24.97
C ILE A 150 -8.99 -14.58 25.61
N THR A 151 -9.07 -14.62 26.94
CA THR A 151 -10.10 -13.95 27.72
C THR A 151 -9.48 -12.76 28.43
N THR A 152 -10.06 -11.56 28.30
CA THR A 152 -9.60 -10.36 29.02
C THR A 152 -10.28 -10.20 30.39
N ASN A 153 -9.74 -9.33 31.25
CA ASN A 153 -10.34 -8.96 32.54
C ASN A 153 -11.73 -8.33 32.37
N HIS A 154 -12.01 -7.78 31.18
CA HIS A 154 -13.31 -7.24 30.80
C HIS A 154 -14.24 -8.29 30.18
N ASN A 155 -13.92 -9.58 30.29
CA ASN A 155 -14.66 -10.73 29.75
C ASN A 155 -14.87 -10.70 28.22
N LYS A 156 -14.00 -10.00 27.47
CA LYS A 156 -13.96 -10.12 26.00
C LYS A 156 -13.17 -11.37 25.62
N VAL A 157 -13.67 -12.11 24.64
CA VAL A 157 -13.05 -13.34 24.13
C VAL A 157 -12.57 -13.13 22.70
N THR A 158 -11.30 -13.41 22.46
CA THR A 158 -10.68 -13.47 21.12
C THR A 158 -10.23 -14.90 20.85
N ARG A 159 -10.45 -15.38 19.62
CA ARG A 159 -9.99 -16.69 19.14
C ARG A 159 -8.96 -16.47 18.05
N LEU A 160 -7.75 -16.99 18.21
CA LEU A 160 -6.68 -16.91 17.22
C LEU A 160 -6.31 -18.31 16.75
N ALA A 161 -6.24 -18.51 15.43
CA ALA A 161 -5.77 -19.78 14.87
C ALA A 161 -4.31 -20.04 15.27
N ILE A 162 -3.96 -21.30 15.48
CA ILE A 162 -2.60 -21.70 15.78
C ILE A 162 -1.85 -21.96 14.48
N THR A 163 -0.73 -21.25 14.27
CA THR A 163 0.14 -21.45 13.11
C THR A 163 1.35 -22.34 13.41
N ASN A 164 1.79 -22.39 14.67
CA ASN A 164 2.92 -23.21 15.11
C ASN A 164 2.78 -23.56 16.60
N ILE A 165 3.23 -24.76 16.97
CA ILE A 165 3.50 -25.16 18.36
C ILE A 165 4.87 -25.84 18.32
N GLU A 166 5.77 -25.42 19.19
CA GLU A 166 7.11 -25.98 19.28
C GLU A 166 7.45 -26.33 20.73
N GLU A 167 8.26 -27.37 20.90
CA GLU A 167 8.87 -27.69 22.19
C GLU A 167 10.05 -26.76 22.41
N VAL A 168 10.11 -26.13 23.59
CA VAL A 168 11.20 -25.22 23.99
C VAL A 168 11.99 -25.88 25.11
N THR A 169 13.28 -26.14 24.88
CA THR A 169 14.22 -26.75 25.83
C THR A 169 15.16 -25.73 26.44
#